data_AF-A0A448X5I6-F1
#
_entry.id   AF-A0A448X5I6-F1
#
_cell.length_a   1.000
_cell.length_b   1.000
_cell.length_c   1.000
_cell.angle_alpha   90.00
_cell.angle_beta   90.00
_cell.angle_gamma   90.00
#
_symmetry.space_group_name_H-M   'P 1'
#
loop_
_entity.id
_entity.type
_entity.pdbx_description
1 polymer ?
#
loop_
_entity_poly.entity_id
_entity_poly.type
_entity_poly.pdbx_seq_one_letter_code
_entity_poly.pdbx_strand_id
1 'polypeptide(L)'
;MHANIIVYSYYYLLDPKIANLVSKDLPPSSVIVFDEAHNIDNVCIESMSCVISRRSLDKCHQGVEFLSKRVAEVKQQDTNRLRDEYNKLVQGLREVSEARETDQILANPGKSMLYY
;
A
#
# COMPACT_ATOMS: atom_id res chain seq x y z
N MET A 1 -25.68 24.96 -28.79
CA MET A 1 -25.47 23.49 -28.75
C MET A 1 -24.01 23.26 -29.08
N HIS A 2 -23.21 22.79 -28.13
CA HIS A 2 -21.78 22.55 -28.32
C HIS A 2 -21.53 21.05 -28.31
N ALA A 3 -20.77 20.54 -29.27
CA ALA A 3 -20.29 19.17 -29.29
C ALA A 3 -18.82 19.17 -28.88
N ASN A 4 -18.44 18.24 -27.99
CA ASN A 4 -17.05 18.01 -27.65
C ASN A 4 -16.52 16.94 -28.61
N ILE A 5 -15.44 17.27 -29.32
CA ILE A 5 -14.75 16.34 -30.22
C ILE A 5 -13.44 15.96 -29.55
N ILE A 6 -13.19 14.66 -29.47
CA ILE A 6 -11.98 14.13 -28.88
C ILE A 6 -11.32 13.23 -29.91
N VAL A 7 -10.01 13.43 -30.14
CA VAL A 7 -9.22 12.67 -31.09
C VAL A 7 -8.22 11.83 -30.32
N TYR A 8 -8.31 10.52 -30.48
CA TYR A 8 -7.44 9.54 -29.82
C TYR A 8 -6.77 8.62 -30.84
N SER A 9 -5.64 8.04 -30.43
CA SER A 9 -5.13 6.84 -31.08
C SER A 9 -5.91 5.61 -30.62
N TYR A 10 -5.94 4.56 -31.44
CA TYR A 10 -6.61 3.29 -31.16
C TYR A 10 -6.26 2.68 -29.79
N TYR A 11 -5.01 2.80 -29.33
CA TYR A 11 -4.57 2.23 -28.05
C TYR A 11 -5.40 2.72 -26.85
N TYR A 12 -5.89 3.96 -26.87
CA TYR A 12 -6.67 4.52 -25.77
C TYR A 12 -8.07 3.90 -25.65
N LEU A 13 -8.57 3.27 -26.71
CA LEU A 13 -9.87 2.62 -26.72
C LEU A 13 -9.76 1.09 -26.71
N LEU A 14 -8.74 0.54 -27.38
CA LEU A 14 -8.60 -0.91 -27.61
C LEU A 14 -7.62 -1.60 -26.66
N ASP A 15 -6.62 -0.91 -26.11
CA ASP A 15 -5.69 -1.54 -25.15
C ASP A 15 -6.41 -1.73 -23.80
N PRO A 16 -6.60 -2.97 -23.32
CA PRO A 16 -7.32 -3.22 -22.07
C PRO A 16 -6.66 -2.58 -20.84
N LYS A 17 -5.35 -2.26 -20.90
CA LYS A 17 -4.62 -1.58 -19.83
C LYS A 17 -4.99 -0.10 -19.72
N ILE A 18 -5.36 0.54 -20.82
CA ILE A 18 -5.60 1.98 -20.92
C ILE A 18 -7.09 2.30 -21.08
N ALA A 19 -7.82 1.47 -21.83
CA ALA A 19 -9.22 1.68 -22.18
C ALA A 19 -10.11 1.92 -20.96
N ASN A 20 -9.84 1.25 -19.84
CA ASN A 20 -10.59 1.45 -18.59
C ASN A 20 -10.41 2.83 -17.95
N LEU A 21 -9.35 3.57 -18.27
CA LEU A 21 -9.15 4.93 -17.79
C LEU A 21 -9.92 5.93 -18.66
N VAL A 22 -9.98 5.70 -19.97
CA VAL A 22 -10.57 6.62 -20.95
C VAL A 22 -12.06 6.40 -21.12
N SER A 23 -12.50 5.14 -21.15
CA SER A 23 -13.92 4.78 -21.37
C SER A 23 -14.85 5.22 -20.25
N LYS A 24 -14.33 5.47 -19.03
CA LYS A 24 -15.12 5.97 -17.90
C LYS A 24 -15.58 7.40 -18.08
N ASP A 25 -14.83 8.19 -18.83
CA ASP A 25 -15.10 9.62 -19.02
C ASP A 25 -15.97 9.88 -20.26
N LEU A 26 -16.16 8.87 -21.12
CA LEU A 26 -16.97 8.97 -22.32
C LEU A 26 -18.44 8.62 -22.02
N PRO A 27 -19.40 9.53 -22.29
CA PRO A 27 -20.82 9.21 -22.17
C PRO A 27 -21.22 8.01 -23.04
N PRO A 28 -22.16 7.16 -22.61
CA PRO A 28 -22.61 6.01 -23.39
C PRO A 28 -23.31 6.39 -24.70
N SER A 29 -23.78 7.64 -24.82
CA SER A 29 -24.37 8.20 -26.04
C SER A 29 -23.34 8.79 -27.02
N SER A 30 -22.06 8.49 -26.85
CA SER A 30 -20.99 8.99 -27.73
C SER A 30 -20.92 8.21 -29.04
N VAL A 31 -20.63 8.90 -30.14
CA VAL A 31 -20.36 8.28 -31.44
C VAL A 31 -18.86 8.11 -31.59
N ILE A 32 -18.42 6.88 -31.87
CA ILE A 32 -17.02 6.55 -32.10
C ILE A 32 -16.81 6.40 -33.61
N VAL A 33 -15.81 7.11 -34.14
CA VAL A 33 -15.42 7.04 -35.54
C VAL A 33 -13.99 6.51 -35.62
N PHE A 34 -13.81 5.38 -36.28
CA PHE A 34 -12.48 4.83 -36.58
C PHE A 34 -12.02 5.36 -37.94
N ASP A 35 -10.90 6.07 -37.96
CA ASP A 35 -10.24 6.54 -39.18
C ASP A 35 -9.09 5.60 -39.55
N GLU A 36 -8.92 5.26 -40.82
CA GLU A 36 -7.99 4.19 -41.26
C GLU A 36 -8.23 2.85 -40.55
N ALA A 37 -9.49 2.40 -40.56
CA ALA A 37 -9.95 1.19 -39.87
C ALA A 37 -9.25 -0.11 -40.33
N HIS A 38 -8.50 -0.07 -41.42
CA HIS A 38 -7.77 -1.22 -41.96
C HIS A 38 -6.60 -1.68 -41.06
N ASN A 39 -6.18 -0.90 -40.06
CA ASN A 39 -5.11 -1.27 -39.11
C ASN A 39 -5.62 -1.82 -37.77
N ILE A 40 -6.94 -1.93 -37.57
CA ILE A 40 -7.53 -2.31 -36.26
C ILE A 40 -7.05 -3.68 -35.79
N ASP A 41 -6.92 -4.64 -36.71
CA ASP A 41 -6.46 -6.00 -36.42
C ASP A 41 -5.04 -6.02 -35.83
N ASN A 42 -4.10 -5.30 -36.45
CA ASN A 42 -2.72 -5.18 -35.98
C ASN A 42 -2.65 -4.55 -34.59
N VAL A 43 -3.43 -3.50 -34.35
CA VAL A 43 -3.46 -2.85 -33.03
C VAL A 43 -4.04 -3.76 -31.96
N CYS A 44 -5.09 -4.52 -32.27
CA CYS A 44 -5.63 -5.52 -31.35
C CYS A 44 -4.61 -6.62 -31.04
N ILE A 45 -3.90 -7.13 -32.07
CA ILE A 45 -2.84 -8.13 -31.89
C ILE A 45 -1.75 -7.59 -30.97
N GLU A 46 -1.26 -6.37 -31.22
CA GLU A 46 -0.20 -5.76 -30.42
C GLU A 46 -0.65 -5.49 -28.97
N SER A 47 -1.85 -4.95 -28.78
CA SER A 47 -2.38 -4.58 -27.46
C SER A 47 -2.64 -5.79 -26.55
N MET A 48 -2.96 -6.94 -27.14
CA MET A 48 -3.26 -8.17 -26.40
C MET A 48 -2.06 -9.12 -26.31
N SER A 49 -1.03 -8.93 -27.12
CA SER A 49 0.15 -9.79 -27.14
C SER A 49 1.14 -9.43 -26.02
N CYS A 50 1.80 -10.44 -25.47
CA CYS A 50 2.92 -10.27 -24.56
C CYS A 50 4.04 -11.23 -24.94
N VAL A 51 5.27 -10.72 -25.06
CA VAL A 51 6.44 -11.51 -25.43
C VAL A 51 7.24 -11.85 -24.18
N ILE A 52 7.38 -13.15 -23.89
CA ILE A 52 8.21 -13.65 -22.81
C ILE A 52 9.56 -14.07 -23.38
N SER A 53 10.62 -13.36 -22.99
CA SER A 53 11.99 -13.68 -23.37
C SER A 53 12.77 -14.28 -22.19
N ARG A 54 13.88 -14.98 -22.47
CA ARG A 54 14.77 -15.47 -21.41
C ARG A 54 15.26 -14.34 -20.50
N ARG A 55 15.61 -13.20 -21.08
CA ARG A 55 16.00 -11.99 -20.35
C ARG A 55 14.88 -11.47 -19.44
N SER A 56 13.62 -11.56 -19.87
CA SER A 56 12.47 -11.20 -19.04
C SER A 56 12.36 -12.14 -17.83
N LEU A 57 12.57 -13.44 -18.03
CA LEU A 57 12.54 -14.43 -16.95
C LEU A 57 13.69 -14.23 -15.94
N ASP A 58 14.90 -13.95 -16.40
CA ASP A 58 16.05 -13.72 -15.52
C ASP A 58 15.81 -12.48 -14.63
N LYS A 59 15.21 -11.42 -15.19
CA LYS A 59 14.79 -10.24 -14.43
C LYS A 59 13.67 -10.54 -13.43
N CYS A 60 12.67 -11.33 -13.84
CA CYS A 60 11.60 -11.76 -12.94
C CYS A 60 12.17 -12.55 -11.76
N HIS A 61 13.13 -13.45 -11.99
CA HIS A 61 13.78 -14.21 -10.94
C HIS A 61 14.49 -13.30 -9.92
N GLN A 62 15.30 -12.36 -10.39
CA GLN A 62 15.94 -11.35 -9.52
C GLN A 62 14.92 -10.52 -8.74
N GLY A 63 13.80 -10.15 -9.39
CA GLY A 63 12.71 -9.43 -8.74
C GLY A 63 12.05 -10.23 -7.62
N VAL A 64 11.85 -11.54 -7.80
CA VAL A 64 11.30 -12.44 -6.78
C VAL A 64 12.25 -12.57 -5.60
N GLU A 65 13.56 -12.74 -5.85
CA GLU A 65 14.55 -12.80 -4.77
C GLU A 65 14.61 -11.49 -3.98
N PHE A 66 14.58 -10.35 -4.67
CA PHE A 66 14.54 -9.04 -4.05
C PHE A 66 13.28 -8.86 -3.18
N LEU A 67 12.11 -9.23 -3.71
CA LEU A 67 10.85 -9.15 -2.96
C LEU A 67 10.88 -10.06 -1.72
N SER A 68 11.44 -11.26 -1.84
CA SER A 68 11.60 -12.19 -0.73
C SER A 68 12.45 -11.61 0.40
N LYS A 69 13.60 -11.01 0.06
CA LYS A 69 14.46 -10.29 1.02
C LYS A 69 13.71 -9.14 1.68
N ARG A 70 13.00 -8.33 0.90
CA ARG A 70 12.23 -7.20 1.42
C ARG A 70 11.13 -7.64 2.38
N VAL A 71 10.44 -8.73 2.09
CA VAL A 71 9.42 -9.31 2.98
C VAL A 71 10.04 -9.78 4.30
N ALA A 72 11.22 -10.40 4.27
CA ALA A 72 11.92 -10.82 5.48
C ALA A 72 12.36 -9.61 6.33
N GLU A 73 12.90 -8.57 5.72
CA GLU A 73 13.27 -7.32 6.39
C GLU A 73 12.08 -6.66 7.10
N VAL A 74 10.94 -6.53 6.38
CA VAL A 74 9.72 -5.93 6.95
C VAL A 74 9.21 -6.74 8.15
N LYS A 75 9.17 -8.08 8.05
CA LYS A 75 8.76 -8.95 9.17
C LYS A 75 9.68 -8.81 10.39
N GLN A 76 10.99 -8.70 10.15
CA GLN A 76 11.96 -8.50 11.23
C GLN A 76 11.76 -7.13 11.91
N GLN A 77 11.57 -6.08 11.11
CA GLN A 77 11.30 -4.73 11.61
C GLN A 77 10.01 -4.69 12.45
N ASP A 78 8.93 -5.33 11.98
CA ASP A 78 7.67 -5.41 12.70
C ASP A 78 7.81 -6.17 14.03
N THR A 79 8.57 -7.28 14.02
CA THR A 79 8.85 -8.05 15.24
C THR A 79 9.62 -7.22 16.27
N ASN A 80 10.63 -6.46 15.82
CA ASN A 80 11.41 -5.59 16.70
C ASN A 80 10.51 -4.48 17.29
N ARG A 81 9.70 -3.84 16.45
CA ARG A 81 8.76 -2.80 16.89
C ARG A 81 7.78 -3.33 17.94
N LEU A 82 7.22 -4.53 17.74
CA LEU A 82 6.33 -5.17 18.71
C LEU A 82 7.03 -5.43 20.06
N ARG A 83 8.30 -5.87 20.04
CA ARG A 83 9.08 -6.07 21.26
C ARG A 83 9.35 -4.75 21.99
N ASP A 84 9.68 -3.70 21.26
CA ASP A 84 9.92 -2.38 21.85
C ASP A 84 8.67 -1.83 22.53
N GLU A 85 7.50 -1.93 21.87
CA GLU A 85 6.22 -1.51 22.46
C GLU A 85 5.84 -2.36 23.68
N TYR A 86 6.09 -3.67 23.65
CA TYR A 86 5.91 -4.53 24.83
C TYR A 86 6.80 -4.11 25.99
N ASN A 87 8.08 -3.84 25.74
CA ASN A 87 9.02 -3.41 26.77
C ASN A 87 8.61 -2.07 27.39
N LYS A 88 8.19 -1.10 26.56
CA LYS A 88 7.65 0.18 27.06
C LYS A 88 6.41 -0.02 27.93
N LEU A 89 5.50 -0.90 27.53
CA LEU A 89 4.29 -1.20 28.31
C LEU A 89 4.64 -1.83 29.66
N VAL A 90 5.53 -2.82 29.68
CA VAL A 90 5.96 -3.48 30.92
C VAL A 90 6.66 -2.49 31.85
N GLN A 91 7.53 -1.64 31.30
CA GLN A 91 8.22 -0.61 32.07
C GLN A 91 7.22 0.39 32.69
N GLY A 92 6.28 0.90 31.90
CA GLY A 92 5.25 1.81 32.41
C GLY A 92 4.37 1.18 33.49
N LEU A 93 4.04 -0.12 33.38
CA LEU A 93 3.29 -0.84 34.42
C LEU A 93 4.09 -0.99 35.73
N ARG A 94 5.42 -1.21 35.64
CA ARG A 94 6.29 -1.24 36.83
C ARG A 94 6.38 0.11 37.51
N GLU A 95 6.60 1.18 36.74
CA GLU A 95 6.65 2.55 37.27
C GLU A 95 5.35 2.95 37.97
N VAL A 96 4.19 2.57 37.41
CA VAL A 96 2.87 2.79 38.07
C VAL A 96 2.72 1.97 39.35
N SER A 97 3.23 0.73 39.38
CA SER A 97 3.20 -0.11 40.59
C SER A 97 4.08 0.46 41.70
N GLU A 98 5.30 0.89 41.36
CA GLU A 98 6.25 1.49 42.31
C GLU A 98 5.72 2.84 42.83
N ALA A 99 5.11 3.66 41.98
CA ALA A 99 4.45 4.90 42.38
C ALA A 99 3.30 4.66 43.37
N ARG A 100 2.52 3.57 43.19
CA ARG A 100 1.47 3.19 44.14
C ARG A 100 2.00 2.69 45.47
N GLU A 101 3.10 1.94 45.47
CA GLU A 101 3.76 1.53 46.72
C GLU A 101 4.37 2.72 47.46
N THR A 102 5.01 3.66 46.75
CA THR A 102 5.53 4.88 47.37
C THR A 102 4.41 5.79 47.88
N ASP A 103 3.28 5.93 47.17
CA ASP A 103 2.09 6.63 47.68
C ASP A 103 1.51 5.94 48.94
N GLN A 104 1.51 4.61 49.03
CA GLN A 104 1.11 3.89 50.25
C GLN A 104 2.08 4.10 51.42
N ILE A 105 3.39 4.24 51.16
CA ILE A 105 4.40 4.52 52.17
C ILE A 105 4.31 5.98 52.65
N LEU A 106 3.97 6.93 51.77
CA LEU A 106 3.73 8.33 52.12
C LEU A 106 2.34 8.58 52.76
N ALA A 107 1.38 7.68 52.62
CA ALA A 107 0.03 7.81 53.18
C ALA A 107 -0.07 7.69 54.72
N ASN A 108 1.05 7.60 55.46
CA ASN A 108 0.99 7.64 56.92
C ASN A 108 2.00 8.60 57.59
N PRO A 109 1.69 9.90 57.68
CA PRO A 109 2.38 10.83 58.57
C PRO A 109 1.80 10.87 60.01
N GLY A 110 0.95 9.92 60.43
CA GLY A 110 0.03 10.11 61.56
C GLY A 110 0.27 9.32 62.86
N LYS A 111 1.41 8.65 63.07
CA LYS A 111 1.69 7.92 64.33
C LYS A 111 3.08 8.20 64.91
N SER A 112 3.35 9.46 65.24
CA SER A 112 4.39 9.79 66.22
C SER A 112 4.16 11.18 66.82
N MET A 113 3.05 11.36 67.53
CA MET A 113 2.97 12.38 68.58
C MET A 113 1.75 12.13 69.47
N LEU A 114 1.89 12.40 70.76
CA LEU A 114 0.89 12.40 71.83
C LEU A 114 0.76 11.11 72.64
N TYR A 115 1.70 10.94 73.59
CA TYR A 115 1.36 10.71 75.00
C TYR A 115 2.39 11.43 75.89
N TYR A 116 2.06 12.67 76.28
CA TYR A 116 2.32 13.26 77.59
C TYR A 116 0.97 13.80 78.08
#